data_AF-A0AAW2P2F9-F1
#
_entry.id   AF-A0AAW2P2F9-F1
#
_cell.length_a   1.000
_cell.length_b   1.000
_cell.length_c   1.000
_cell.angle_alpha   90.00
_cell.angle_beta   90.00
_cell.angle_gamma   90.00
#
_symmetry.space_group_name_H-M   'P 1'
#
loop_
_entity.id
_entity.type
_entity.pdbx_description
1 polymer ?
#
loop_
_entity_poly.entity_id
_entity_poly.type
_entity_poly.pdbx_seq_one_letter_code
_entity_poly.pdbx_strand_id
1 'polypeptide(L)'
;MLGSILMGYAPNYGVLIAGRCTAGVGVGFALMIAPVYAAEISSANTRGFLSSLPEIGISVGILLGYISNNLFAKLSLELGWRMMLGIAAVPSLFLAIGILKMPESPRWLIMQGKVGEAKKILYKVCDDSEEAEQRLRDIKRAAGIDENCTADVVEIQKSRTEGEAGVWRELLIRPTPTVRRMLIAGVGIHFFEHATGMEA
;
A
#
# COMPACT_ATOMS: atom_id res chain seq x y z
N MET A 1 2.40 -5.24 14.74
CA MET A 1 2.94 -5.36 16.12
C MET A 1 1.87 -5.80 17.12
N LEU A 2 0.73 -5.11 17.28
CA LEU A 2 -0.31 -5.49 18.25
C LEU A 2 -0.76 -6.97 18.14
N GLY A 3 -1.02 -7.45 16.92
CA GLY A 3 -1.43 -8.85 16.67
C GLY A 3 -0.37 -9.90 17.08
N SER A 4 0.91 -9.62 16.86
CA SER A 4 2.01 -10.54 17.24
C SER A 4 2.19 -10.60 18.77
N ILE A 5 2.04 -9.47 19.47
CA ILE A 5 2.10 -9.40 20.93
C ILE A 5 0.91 -10.14 21.56
N LEU A 6 -0.30 -9.94 21.01
CA LEU A 6 -1.52 -10.66 21.41
C LEU A 6 -1.38 -12.17 21.25
N MET A 7 -0.75 -12.65 20.17
CA MET A 7 -0.52 -14.08 19.93
C MET A 7 0.60 -14.66 20.79
N GLY A 8 1.66 -13.89 21.07
CA GLY A 8 2.78 -14.34 21.91
C GLY A 8 2.44 -14.49 23.40
N TYR A 9 1.45 -13.73 23.87
CA TYR A 9 0.94 -13.77 25.24
C TYR A 9 -0.35 -14.59 25.38
N ALA A 10 -0.92 -15.10 24.29
CA ALA A 10 -2.27 -15.70 24.28
C ALA A 10 -2.40 -16.90 25.25
N PRO A 11 -3.23 -16.79 26.30
CA PRO A 11 -3.51 -17.91 27.21
C PRO A 11 -4.69 -18.78 26.73
N ASN A 12 -5.41 -18.36 25.68
CA ASN A 12 -6.65 -19.00 25.24
C ASN A 12 -6.83 -18.92 23.71
N TYR A 13 -7.50 -19.92 23.11
CA TYR A 13 -7.67 -20.07 21.65
C TYR A 13 -8.36 -18.85 20.99
N GLY A 14 -9.32 -18.24 21.69
CA GLY A 14 -10.01 -17.03 21.21
C GLY A 14 -9.09 -15.82 21.02
N VAL A 15 -8.07 -15.65 21.88
CA VAL A 15 -7.08 -14.57 21.77
C VAL A 15 -6.17 -14.79 20.55
N LEU A 16 -5.90 -16.06 20.23
CA LEU A 16 -5.09 -16.45 19.08
C LEU A 16 -5.83 -16.16 17.75
N ILE A 17 -7.14 -16.40 17.70
CA ILE A 17 -7.99 -16.00 16.56
C ILE A 17 -8.07 -14.48 16.43
N ALA A 18 -8.33 -13.75 17.52
CA ALA A 18 -8.37 -12.29 17.49
C ALA A 18 -7.04 -11.67 17.01
N GLY A 19 -5.92 -12.25 17.45
CA GLY A 19 -4.58 -11.90 16.97
C GLY A 19 -4.39 -12.18 15.47
N ARG A 20 -4.83 -13.35 14.98
CA ARG A 20 -4.83 -13.69 13.53
C ARG A 20 -5.62 -12.68 12.72
N CYS A 21 -6.84 -12.34 13.16
CA CYS A 21 -7.70 -11.37 12.46
C CYS A 21 -7.04 -9.99 12.40
N THR A 22 -6.51 -9.51 13.53
CA THR A 22 -5.85 -8.19 13.61
C THR A 22 -4.59 -8.15 12.76
N ALA A 23 -3.78 -9.21 12.77
CA ALA A 23 -2.61 -9.33 11.92
C ALA A 23 -2.98 -9.39 10.44
N GLY A 24 -4.01 -10.15 10.08
CA GLY A 24 -4.51 -10.27 8.70
C GLY A 24 -5.02 -8.94 8.15
N VAL A 25 -5.77 -8.17 8.94
CA VAL A 25 -6.21 -6.82 8.54
C VAL A 25 -5.01 -5.90 8.28
N GLY A 26 -4.01 -5.93 9.16
CA GLY A 26 -2.78 -5.14 8.97
C GLY A 26 -2.01 -5.52 7.70
N VAL A 27 -1.87 -6.82 7.43
CA VAL A 27 -1.22 -7.32 6.21
C VAL A 27 -2.02 -6.94 4.96
N GLY A 28 -3.35 -7.03 5.00
CA GLY A 28 -4.22 -6.63 3.89
C GLY A 28 -4.06 -5.16 3.52
N PHE A 29 -4.04 -4.26 4.52
CA PHE A 29 -3.77 -2.84 4.26
C PHE A 29 -2.37 -2.62 3.69
N ALA A 30 -1.34 -3.31 4.21
CA ALA A 30 0.02 -3.19 3.70
C ALA A 30 0.14 -3.64 2.23
N LEU A 31 -0.52 -4.75 1.86
CA LEU A 31 -0.55 -5.26 0.49
C LEU A 31 -1.25 -4.33 -0.49
N MET A 32 -2.26 -3.57 -0.04
CA MET A 32 -2.94 -2.60 -0.90
C MET A 32 -2.14 -1.30 -1.02
N ILE A 33 -1.53 -0.83 0.07
CA ILE A 33 -0.79 0.45 0.08
C ILE A 33 0.55 0.33 -0.64
N ALA A 34 1.27 -0.79 -0.49
CA ALA A 34 2.60 -0.96 -1.07
C ALA A 34 2.69 -0.77 -2.61
N PRO A 35 1.85 -1.43 -3.44
CA PRO A 35 1.89 -1.24 -4.89
C PRO A 35 1.39 0.14 -5.31
N VAL A 36 0.42 0.71 -4.57
CA VAL A 36 -0.06 2.09 -4.82
C VAL A 36 1.05 3.09 -4.58
N TYR A 37 1.74 3.00 -3.45
CA TYR A 37 2.85 3.86 -3.11
C TYR A 37 4.02 3.70 -4.10
N ALA A 38 4.35 2.47 -4.49
CA ALA A 38 5.34 2.20 -5.52
C ALA A 38 4.98 2.83 -6.87
N ALA A 39 3.70 2.74 -7.28
CA ALA A 39 3.21 3.37 -8.51
C ALA A 39 3.29 4.91 -8.43
N GLU A 40 2.97 5.51 -7.28
CA GLU A 40 2.99 6.97 -7.10
C GLU A 40 4.40 7.58 -7.10
N ILE A 41 5.39 6.85 -6.59
CA ILE A 41 6.79 7.31 -6.53
C ILE A 41 7.60 6.93 -7.76
N SER A 42 7.07 6.07 -8.61
CA SER A 42 7.82 5.59 -9.75
C SER A 42 8.06 6.64 -10.84
N SER A 43 9.34 7.03 -11.07
CA SER A 43 9.75 7.77 -12.28
C SER A 43 9.56 6.88 -13.52
N ALA A 44 9.39 7.47 -14.71
CA ALA A 44 9.14 6.75 -15.96
C ALA A 44 10.18 5.66 -16.24
N ASN A 45 11.42 5.85 -15.78
CA ASN A 45 12.54 4.94 -16.01
C ASN A 45 12.64 3.78 -14.98
N THR A 46 12.13 3.96 -13.76
CA THR A 46 12.25 2.99 -12.64
C THR A 46 10.95 2.29 -12.28
N ARG A 47 9.86 2.56 -13.02
CA ARG A 47 8.53 1.93 -12.82
C ARG A 47 8.57 0.42 -12.64
N GLY A 48 9.29 -0.28 -13.51
CA GLY A 48 9.37 -1.75 -13.45
C GLY A 48 10.14 -2.28 -12.24
N PHE A 49 11.15 -1.55 -11.75
CA PHE A 49 11.91 -1.97 -10.56
C PHE A 49 11.12 -1.71 -9.28
N LEU A 50 10.53 -0.51 -9.16
CA LEU A 50 9.76 -0.11 -7.99
C LEU A 50 8.47 -0.93 -7.83
N SER A 51 7.82 -1.33 -8.93
CA SER A 51 6.65 -2.21 -8.88
C SER A 51 6.95 -3.62 -8.40
N SER A 52 8.17 -4.11 -8.60
CA SER A 52 8.57 -5.48 -8.21
C SER A 52 9.12 -5.57 -6.78
N LEU A 53 9.51 -4.44 -6.17
CA LEU A 53 10.03 -4.42 -4.79
C LEU A 53 9.05 -4.99 -3.75
N PRO A 54 7.74 -4.65 -3.76
CA PRO A 54 6.78 -5.25 -2.85
C PRO A 54 6.73 -6.78 -2.96
N GLU A 55 6.79 -7.30 -4.18
CA GLU A 55 6.68 -8.74 -4.46
C GLU A 55 7.93 -9.52 -4.07
N ILE A 56 9.10 -8.94 -4.31
CA ILE A 56 10.37 -9.46 -3.78
C ILE A 56 10.34 -9.49 -2.26
N GLY A 57 9.79 -8.45 -1.62
CA GLY A 57 9.63 -8.39 -0.17
C GLY A 57 8.76 -9.53 0.39
N ILE A 58 7.65 -9.85 -0.29
CA ILE A 58 6.79 -10.99 0.06
C ILE A 58 7.57 -12.31 -0.08
N SER A 59 8.26 -12.49 -1.20
CA SER A 59 9.05 -13.71 -1.48
C SER A 59 10.15 -13.94 -0.43
N VAL A 60 10.87 -12.89 -0.06
CA VAL A 60 11.89 -12.93 1.00
C VAL A 60 11.26 -13.20 2.36
N GLY A 61 10.09 -12.62 2.65
CA GLY A 61 9.35 -12.86 3.89
C GLY A 61 8.93 -14.32 4.04
N ILE A 62 8.43 -14.94 2.97
CA ILE A 62 8.06 -16.36 2.94
C ILE A 62 9.31 -17.24 3.15
N LEU A 63 10.41 -16.93 2.47
CA LEU A 63 11.67 -17.66 2.62
C LEU A 63 12.19 -17.60 4.07
N LEU A 64 12.19 -16.41 4.68
CA LEU A 64 12.55 -16.24 6.10
C LEU A 64 11.62 -17.03 7.02
N GLY A 65 10.32 -17.10 6.70
CA GLY A 65 9.35 -17.93 7.39
C GLY A 65 9.72 -19.42 7.34
N TYR A 66 10.09 -19.93 6.17
CA TYR A 66 10.54 -21.33 6.01
C TYR A 66 11.87 -21.61 6.73
N ILE A 67 12.83 -20.69 6.66
CA ILE A 67 14.11 -20.82 7.37
C ILE A 67 13.88 -20.85 8.89
N SER A 68 13.02 -19.96 9.39
CA SER A 68 12.60 -19.95 10.79
C SER A 68 11.94 -21.27 11.17
N ASN A 69 11.01 -21.78 10.36
CA ASN A 69 10.36 -23.07 10.58
C ASN A 69 11.37 -24.22 10.69
N ASN A 70 12.39 -24.24 9.82
CA ASN A 70 13.42 -25.28 9.83
C ASN A 70 14.33 -25.20 11.06
N LEU A 71 14.71 -23.98 11.48
CA LEU A 71 15.52 -23.76 12.69
C LEU A 71 14.78 -24.21 13.97
N PHE A 72 13.49 -23.93 14.06
CA PHE A 72 12.67 -24.26 15.24
C PHE A 72 12.08 -25.68 15.22
N ALA A 73 12.15 -26.40 14.10
CA ALA A 73 11.70 -27.80 14.00
C ALA A 73 12.45 -28.76 14.95
N LYS A 74 13.61 -28.36 15.48
CA LYS A 74 14.39 -29.13 16.48
C LYS A 74 14.06 -28.79 17.94
N LEU A 75 13.20 -27.80 18.21
CA LEU A 75 12.79 -27.40 19.57
C LEU A 75 11.41 -27.98 19.94
N SER A 76 11.10 -28.04 21.24
CA SER A 76 9.85 -28.59 21.76
C SER A 76 8.60 -27.86 21.21
N LEU A 77 7.53 -28.63 20.94
CA LEU A 77 6.32 -28.18 20.26
C LEU A 77 5.64 -26.98 20.94
N GLU A 78 5.78 -26.80 22.27
CA GLU A 78 5.19 -25.67 23.01
C GLU A 78 5.96 -24.35 22.88
N LEU A 79 7.28 -24.38 22.75
CA LEU A 79 8.11 -23.17 22.61
C LEU A 79 8.32 -22.78 21.14
N GLY A 80 8.32 -23.77 20.23
CA GLY A 80 8.58 -23.55 18.80
C GLY A 80 7.62 -22.55 18.15
N TRP A 81 6.31 -22.70 18.33
CA TRP A 81 5.32 -21.80 17.70
C TRP A 81 5.36 -20.38 18.31
N ARG A 82 5.68 -20.25 19.60
CA ARG A 82 5.81 -18.95 20.28
C ARG A 82 7.05 -18.20 19.79
N MET A 83 8.18 -18.90 19.66
CA MET A 83 9.42 -18.34 19.13
C MET A 83 9.30 -17.98 17.64
N MET A 84 8.54 -18.76 16.86
CA MET A 84 8.26 -18.47 15.46
C MET A 84 7.44 -17.18 15.30
N LEU A 85 6.45 -16.94 16.16
CA LEU A 85 5.70 -15.68 16.20
C LEU A 85 6.53 -14.50 16.73
N GLY A 86 7.44 -14.76 17.68
CA GLY A 86 8.37 -13.77 18.21
C GLY A 86 9.40 -13.31 17.18
N ILE A 87 9.93 -14.22 16.36
CA ILE A 87 10.86 -13.86 15.28
C ILE A 87 10.18 -13.06 14.18
N ALA A 88 8.91 -13.33 13.87
CA ALA A 88 8.13 -12.50 12.95
C ALA A 88 7.94 -11.06 13.44
N ALA A 89 8.09 -10.80 14.74
CA ALA A 89 8.04 -9.44 15.28
C ALA A 89 9.25 -8.59 14.86
N VAL A 90 10.43 -9.21 14.65
CA VAL A 90 11.67 -8.51 14.28
C VAL A 90 11.58 -7.79 12.92
N PRO A 91 11.23 -8.46 11.80
CA PRO A 91 11.03 -7.76 10.53
C PRO A 91 9.85 -6.79 10.58
N SER A 92 8.81 -7.07 11.39
CA SER A 92 7.70 -6.13 11.57
C SER A 92 8.14 -4.83 12.26
N LEU A 93 9.07 -4.90 13.21
CA LEU A 93 9.64 -3.74 13.88
C LEU A 93 10.56 -2.98 12.91
N PHE A 94 11.37 -3.68 12.11
CA PHE A 94 12.21 -3.06 11.10
C PHE A 94 11.37 -2.31 10.05
N LEU A 95 10.26 -2.90 9.60
CA LEU A 95 9.30 -2.23 8.72
C LEU A 95 8.64 -1.02 9.39
N ALA A 96 8.24 -1.11 10.66
CA ALA A 96 7.67 0.01 11.39
C ALA A 96 8.65 1.20 11.48
N ILE A 97 9.93 0.92 11.73
CA ILE A 97 11.00 1.92 11.74
C ILE A 97 11.26 2.46 10.33
N GLY A 98 11.18 1.61 9.30
CA GLY A 98 11.32 2.00 7.90
C GLY A 98 10.23 2.98 7.46
N ILE A 99 8.98 2.71 7.81
CA ILE A 99 7.83 3.57 7.52
C ILE A 99 8.00 4.95 8.16
N LEU A 100 8.53 5.03 9.39
CA LEU A 100 8.80 6.31 10.07
C LEU A 100 9.82 7.20 9.33
N LYS A 101 10.72 6.60 8.53
CA LYS A 101 11.71 7.34 7.71
C LYS A 101 11.25 7.58 6.27
N MET A 102 10.14 6.98 5.85
CA MET A 102 9.70 7.04 4.46
C MET A 102 9.04 8.39 4.17
N PRO A 103 9.44 9.11 3.10
CA PRO A 103 8.76 10.36 2.72
C PRO A 103 7.31 10.07 2.31
N GLU A 104 6.39 10.98 2.62
CA GLU A 104 4.99 10.82 2.20
C GLU A 104 4.85 10.94 0.67
N SER A 105 3.80 10.33 0.12
CA SER A 105 3.53 10.38 -1.32
C SER A 105 3.33 11.84 -1.78
N PRO A 106 4.01 12.29 -2.86
CA PRO A 106 3.85 13.64 -3.39
C PRO A 106 2.41 13.97 -3.79
N ARG A 107 1.67 12.95 -4.28
CA ARG A 107 0.26 13.10 -4.65
C ARG A 107 -0.61 13.35 -3.43
N TRP A 108 -0.37 12.60 -2.35
CA TRP A 108 -1.08 12.79 -1.09
C TRP A 108 -0.80 14.18 -0.49
N LEU A 109 0.45 14.64 -0.52
CA LEU A 109 0.83 15.97 -0.03
C LEU A 109 0.13 17.09 -0.80
N ILE A 110 0.03 16.97 -2.13
CA ILE A 110 -0.74 17.92 -2.95
C ILE A 110 -2.22 17.87 -2.58
N MET A 111 -2.81 16.68 -2.36
CA MET A 111 -4.20 16.56 -1.90
C MET A 111 -4.47 17.11 -0.49
N GLN A 112 -3.43 17.26 0.34
CA GLN A 112 -3.52 17.92 1.65
C GLN A 112 -3.21 19.42 1.58
N GLY A 113 -2.93 19.96 0.38
CA GLY A 113 -2.62 21.37 0.19
C GLY A 113 -1.15 21.72 0.41
N LYS A 114 -0.29 20.76 0.74
CA LYS A 114 1.14 20.96 1.00
C LYS A 114 1.98 20.86 -0.28
N VAL A 115 1.82 21.83 -1.16
CA VAL A 115 2.45 21.86 -2.49
C VAL A 115 3.98 22.00 -2.39
N GLY A 116 4.48 22.75 -1.42
CA GLY A 116 5.93 22.95 -1.23
C GLY A 116 6.68 21.68 -0.83
N GLU A 117 6.12 20.89 0.09
CA GLU A 117 6.70 19.59 0.49
C GLU A 117 6.64 18.58 -0.65
N ALA A 118 5.52 18.53 -1.38
CA ALA A 118 5.37 17.66 -2.54
C ALA A 118 6.42 17.97 -3.62
N LYS A 119 6.64 19.26 -3.91
CA LYS A 119 7.68 19.72 -4.85
C LYS A 119 9.06 19.19 -4.42
N LYS A 120 9.44 19.39 -3.15
CA LYS A 120 10.74 18.94 -2.62
C LYS A 120 10.96 17.43 -2.72
N ILE A 121 9.91 16.63 -2.56
CA ILE A 121 9.99 15.17 -2.71
C ILE A 121 10.08 14.79 -4.19
N LEU A 122 9.33 15.46 -5.07
CA LEU A 122 9.37 15.22 -6.51
C LEU A 122 10.77 15.45 -7.10
N TYR A 123 11.45 16.53 -6.69
CA TYR A 123 12.85 16.80 -7.07
C TYR A 123 13.86 15.80 -6.49
N LYS A 124 13.52 15.07 -5.42
CA LYS A 124 14.38 14.01 -4.89
C LYS A 124 14.16 12.67 -5.58
N VAL A 125 12.97 12.46 -6.15
CA VAL A 125 12.55 11.20 -6.75
C VAL A 125 12.81 11.18 -8.25
N CYS A 126 12.72 12.33 -8.93
CA CYS A 126 13.02 12.45 -10.36
C CYS A 126 14.47 12.94 -10.54
N ASP A 127 15.24 12.29 -11.40
CA ASP A 127 16.59 12.72 -11.77
C ASP A 127 16.57 14.01 -12.62
N ASP A 128 15.48 14.23 -13.36
CA ASP A 128 15.30 15.42 -14.19
C ASP A 128 14.34 16.44 -13.57
N SER A 129 14.79 17.70 -13.54
CA SER A 129 14.04 18.85 -13.03
C SER A 129 12.79 19.12 -13.87
N GLU A 130 12.87 18.89 -15.18
CA GLU A 130 11.77 19.15 -16.11
C GLU A 130 10.66 18.09 -15.97
N GLU A 131 11.02 16.80 -15.84
CA GLU A 131 10.08 15.71 -15.51
C GLU A 131 9.37 15.98 -14.18
N ALA A 132 10.11 16.41 -13.14
CA ALA A 132 9.54 16.72 -11.83
C ALA A 132 8.49 17.83 -11.93
N GLU A 133 8.78 18.93 -12.63
CA GLU A 133 7.82 20.02 -12.79
C GLU A 133 6.59 19.61 -13.60
N GLN A 134 6.78 18.81 -14.65
CA GLN A 134 5.67 18.31 -15.46
C GLN A 134 4.73 17.44 -14.63
N ARG A 135 5.26 16.53 -13.81
CA ARG A 135 4.46 15.75 -12.87
C ARG A 135 3.76 16.60 -11.83
N LEU A 136 4.42 17.63 -11.32
CA LEU A 136 3.81 18.55 -10.37
C LEU A 136 2.59 19.25 -10.99
N ARG A 137 2.72 19.70 -12.25
CA ARG A 137 1.63 20.32 -13.02
C ARG A 137 0.47 19.34 -13.22
N ASP A 138 0.76 18.11 -13.65
CA ASP A 138 -0.27 17.08 -13.85
C ASP A 138 -1.03 16.75 -12.57
N ILE A 139 -0.32 16.64 -11.44
CA ILE A 139 -0.95 16.36 -10.13
C ILE A 139 -1.76 17.57 -9.63
N LYS A 140 -1.26 18.80 -9.80
CA LYS A 140 -2.02 20.03 -9.47
C LYS A 140 -3.31 20.13 -10.28
N ARG A 141 -3.24 19.87 -11.59
CA ARG A 141 -4.39 19.86 -12.49
C ARG A 141 -5.42 18.81 -12.08
N ALA A 142 -4.97 17.59 -11.74
CA ALA A 142 -5.85 16.53 -11.23
C ALA A 142 -6.48 16.88 -9.87
N ALA A 143 -5.80 17.69 -9.05
CA ALA A 143 -6.31 18.18 -7.76
C ALA A 143 -7.20 19.44 -7.89
N GLY A 144 -7.36 20.00 -9.09
CA GLY A 144 -8.12 21.24 -9.30
C GLY A 144 -7.43 22.51 -8.78
N ILE A 145 -6.11 22.44 -8.57
CA ILE A 145 -5.29 23.58 -8.12
C ILE A 145 -4.73 24.28 -9.36
N ASP A 146 -4.73 25.61 -9.35
CA ASP A 146 -4.18 26.42 -10.45
C ASP A 146 -2.70 26.09 -10.71
N GLU A 147 -2.34 25.91 -11.99
CA GLU A 147 -1.01 25.47 -12.43
C GLU A 147 0.08 26.48 -12.04
N ASN A 148 -0.25 27.78 -12.02
CA ASN A 148 0.65 28.87 -11.68
C ASN A 148 0.67 29.21 -10.18
N CYS A 149 -0.17 28.54 -9.37
CA CYS A 149 -0.17 28.77 -7.94
C CYS A 149 1.18 28.37 -7.34
N THR A 150 1.93 29.38 -6.87
CA THR A 150 3.26 29.25 -6.28
C THR A 150 3.21 29.16 -4.75
N ALA A 151 2.01 29.18 -4.16
CA ALA A 151 1.83 29.05 -2.73
C ALA A 151 2.29 27.67 -2.25
N ASP A 152 3.11 27.64 -1.20
CA ASP A 152 3.62 26.40 -0.60
C ASP A 152 2.51 25.63 0.13
N VAL A 153 1.48 26.34 0.60
CA VAL A 153 0.29 25.78 1.23
C VAL A 153 -0.94 26.39 0.58
N VAL A 154 -1.80 25.55 0.01
CA VAL A 154 -3.09 25.93 -0.59
C VAL A 154 -4.20 25.35 0.27
N GLU A 155 -5.15 26.19 0.71
CA GLU A 155 -6.39 25.69 1.29
C GLU A 155 -7.21 25.04 0.20
N ILE A 156 -7.16 23.72 0.16
CA ILE A 156 -8.03 22.95 -0.72
C ILE A 156 -9.43 23.00 -0.10
N GLN A 157 -10.35 23.71 -0.76
CA GLN A 157 -11.77 23.52 -0.50
C GLN A 157 -12.08 22.04 -0.78
N LYS A 158 -12.15 21.25 0.29
CA LYS A 158 -12.55 19.84 0.26
C LYS A 158 -13.99 19.77 -0.27
N SER A 159 -14.19 19.73 -1.58
CA SER A 159 -15.43 19.27 -2.22
C SER A 159 -15.58 17.74 -2.12
N ARG A 160 -14.99 17.13 -1.08
CA ARG A 160 -14.68 15.71 -0.99
C ARG A 160 -15.91 14.82 -0.74
N THR A 161 -17.10 15.37 -0.54
CA THR A 161 -18.27 14.54 -0.20
C THR A 161 -19.34 14.49 -1.29
N GLU A 162 -19.46 15.51 -2.15
CA GLU A 162 -20.46 15.47 -3.24
C GLU A 162 -19.98 14.68 -4.46
N GLY A 163 -18.66 14.65 -4.71
CA GLY A 163 -18.06 13.92 -5.84
C GLY A 163 -17.97 12.41 -5.63
N GLU A 164 -17.55 11.91 -4.46
CA GLU A 164 -17.39 10.45 -4.23
C GLU A 164 -18.72 9.70 -4.34
N ALA A 165 -19.79 10.23 -3.73
CA ALA A 165 -21.11 9.63 -3.82
C ALA A 165 -21.63 9.65 -5.27
N GLY A 166 -21.33 10.70 -6.04
CA GLY A 166 -21.66 10.82 -7.46
C GLY A 166 -20.87 9.86 -8.35
N VAL A 167 -19.56 9.71 -8.11
CA VAL A 167 -18.67 8.83 -8.87
C VAL A 167 -19.03 7.35 -8.66
N TRP A 168 -19.29 6.92 -7.42
CA TRP A 168 -19.77 5.56 -7.16
C TRP A 168 -21.15 5.32 -7.79
N ARG A 169 -22.03 6.33 -7.80
CA ARG A 169 -23.33 6.27 -8.49
C ARG A 169 -23.18 6.20 -10.00
N GLU A 170 -22.28 6.97 -10.61
CA GLU A 170 -22.03 6.92 -12.06
C GLU A 170 -21.40 5.59 -12.46
N LEU A 171 -20.45 5.08 -11.66
CA LEU A 171 -19.78 3.81 -11.93
C LEU A 171 -20.74 2.61 -11.87
N LEU A 172 -21.64 2.57 -10.86
CA LEU A 172 -22.58 1.45 -10.65
C LEU A 172 -23.94 1.60 -11.34
N ILE A 173 -24.49 2.82 -11.44
CA ILE A 173 -25.88 3.05 -11.88
C ILE A 173 -25.96 3.56 -13.33
N ARG A 174 -24.94 4.27 -13.84
CA ARG A 174 -24.89 4.73 -15.24
C ARG A 174 -23.48 4.64 -15.86
N PRO A 175 -22.89 3.44 -16.00
CA PRO A 175 -21.57 3.32 -16.59
C PRO A 175 -21.60 3.73 -18.07
N THR A 176 -20.71 4.65 -18.45
CA THR A 176 -20.43 4.99 -19.86
C THR A 176 -19.97 3.74 -20.62
N PRO A 177 -20.23 3.63 -21.94
CA PRO A 177 -20.05 2.39 -22.70
C PRO A 177 -18.61 1.82 -22.65
N THR A 178 -17.60 2.68 -22.52
CA THR A 178 -16.19 2.27 -22.35
C THR A 178 -15.91 1.72 -20.96
N VAL A 179 -16.39 2.40 -19.91
CA VAL A 179 -16.22 1.99 -18.51
C VAL A 179 -16.95 0.67 -18.24
N ARG A 180 -18.14 0.48 -18.84
CA ARG A 180 -18.87 -0.78 -18.76
C ARG A 180 -18.08 -1.97 -19.33
N ARG A 181 -17.39 -1.77 -20.46
CA ARG A 181 -16.55 -2.81 -21.07
C ARG A 181 -15.33 -3.13 -20.21
N MET A 182 -14.68 -2.12 -19.63
CA MET A 182 -13.58 -2.30 -18.69
C MET A 182 -14.02 -3.02 -17.41
N LEU A 183 -15.17 -2.65 -16.84
CA LEU A 183 -15.74 -3.32 -15.65
C LEU A 183 -16.08 -4.79 -15.93
N ILE A 184 -16.76 -5.08 -17.04
CA ILE A 184 -17.11 -6.47 -17.39
C ILE A 184 -15.84 -7.30 -17.62
N ALA A 185 -14.85 -6.74 -18.32
CA ALA A 185 -13.58 -7.43 -18.55
C ALA A 185 -12.82 -7.66 -17.23
N GLY A 186 -12.68 -6.64 -16.38
CA GLY A 186 -11.97 -6.75 -15.11
C GLY A 186 -12.64 -7.71 -14.11
N VAL A 187 -13.96 -7.59 -13.93
CA VAL A 187 -14.73 -8.51 -13.07
C VAL A 187 -14.71 -9.92 -13.64
N GLY A 188 -14.82 -10.07 -14.96
CA GLY A 188 -14.72 -11.36 -15.63
C GLY A 188 -13.35 -12.02 -15.41
N ILE A 189 -12.26 -11.28 -15.62
CA ILE A 189 -10.90 -11.79 -15.42
C ILE A 189 -10.70 -12.24 -13.98
N HIS A 190 -11.03 -11.41 -12.99
CA HIS A 190 -10.89 -11.79 -11.58
C HIS A 190 -11.78 -12.97 -11.19
N PHE A 191 -13.01 -13.05 -11.71
CA PHE A 191 -13.87 -14.21 -11.48
C PHE A 191 -13.25 -15.49 -12.04
N PHE A 192 -12.68 -15.43 -13.24
CA PHE A 192 -12.03 -16.57 -13.87
C PHE A 192 -10.71 -16.95 -13.17
N GLU A 193 -9.91 -15.99 -12.72
CA GLU A 193 -8.69 -16.24 -11.93
C GLU A 193 -9.00 -16.97 -10.61
N HIS A 194 -10.05 -16.55 -9.89
CA HIS A 194 -10.48 -17.23 -8.66
C HIS A 194 -11.16 -18.58 -8.95
N ALA A 195 -11.91 -18.70 -10.06
CA ALA A 195 -12.58 -19.95 -10.43
C ALA A 195 -11.61 -21.02 -10.93
N THR A 196 -10.50 -20.64 -11.58
CA THR A 196 -9.45 -21.57 -12.00
C THR A 196 -8.50 -21.95 -10.87
N GLY A 197 -8.64 -21.31 -9.70
CA GLY A 197 -7.87 -21.65 -8.49
C GLY A 197 -6.40 -21.25 -8.58
N MET A 198 -6.04 -20.31 -9.46
CA MET A 198 -4.66 -19.82 -9.58
C MET A 198 -4.18 -19.01 -8.37
N GLU A 199 -5.12 -18.50 -7.56
CA GLU A 199 -4.83 -17.71 -6.35
C GLU A 199 -5.45 -18.30 -5.06
N ALA A 200 -5.72 -19.62 -5.03
CA ALA A 200 -6.22 -20.32 -3.82
C ALA A 200 -5.09 -20.97 -3.01
#